data_AF-A0A960YR99-F1
#
_entry.id   AF-A0A960YR99-F1
#
_cell.length_a   1.000
_cell.length_b   1.000
_cell.length_c   1.000
_cell.angle_alpha   90.00
_cell.angle_beta   90.00
_cell.angle_gamma   90.00
#
_symmetry.space_group_name_H-M   'P 1'
#
loop_
_entity.id
_entity.type
_entity.pdbx_description
1 polymer ?
#
loop_
_entity_poly.entity_id
_entity_poly.type
_entity_poly.pdbx_seq_one_letter_code
_entity_poly.pdbx_strand_id
1 'polypeptide(L)'
;MKISKHAWQRHLIHFDHVLHSNRTARRPALALYRNDLRTVLFRLEALARIYRVLEADHKLPRRSLVFFKSLEDALGQIDYFDNWQQMAIEHDWPAPMQIWFRERFEEALAEFENRLIQFKLLNKNGHLKPAGLQVWHKQLQRLPYHGQQKTLVQIADFLGRQSARLHKQYASGRFNFHQIEDGLHEFRRRLRWLSIYVHSLNGMICLSSADETRSDFTSFITPESLASPFNQIQCDERLVECLHFRRDLFFALGFLIGRLGQLKDKAQMRTALHEAILASNLALPVELEQTCRSLPGVQAIDLNIISSEARQLCDEIILGKGLLLRIAEQFPAVSQQA
;
A
#
# COMPACT_ATOMS: atom_id res chain seq x y z
N MET A 1 18.22 -7.97 21.39
CA MET A 1 16.77 -7.64 21.44
C MET A 1 16.03 -8.58 20.49
N LYS A 2 14.87 -9.11 20.87
CA LYS A 2 14.17 -10.19 20.13
C LYS A 2 13.56 -9.65 18.82
N ILE A 3 13.92 -10.25 17.69
CA ILE A 3 13.79 -9.66 16.35
C ILE A 3 12.35 -9.52 15.88
N SER A 4 11.49 -10.51 16.14
CA SER A 4 10.07 -10.42 15.81
C SER A 4 9.36 -9.26 16.52
N LYS A 5 9.70 -9.01 17.79
CA LYS A 5 9.20 -7.88 18.58
C LYS A 5 9.77 -6.56 18.08
N HIS A 6 10.99 -6.57 17.53
CA HIS A 6 11.67 -5.37 17.13
C HIS A 6 10.96 -4.62 15.99
N ALA A 7 10.56 -5.33 14.92
CA ALA A 7 9.86 -4.70 13.79
C ALA A 7 8.51 -4.08 14.22
N TRP A 8 7.73 -4.80 15.03
CA TRP A 8 6.49 -4.26 15.60
C TRP A 8 6.74 -3.04 16.48
N GLN A 9 7.72 -3.09 17.38
CA GLN A 9 8.03 -2.00 18.30
C GLN A 9 8.40 -0.72 17.58
N ARG A 10 9.25 -0.80 16.54
CA ARG A 10 9.68 0.39 15.80
C ARG A 10 8.50 1.15 15.18
N HIS A 11 7.62 0.43 14.47
CA HIS A 11 6.47 1.07 13.83
C HIS A 11 5.41 1.53 14.82
N LEU A 12 5.24 0.84 15.95
CA LEU A 12 4.33 1.30 17.01
C LEU A 12 4.85 2.54 17.74
N ILE A 13 6.16 2.66 17.95
CA ILE A 13 6.76 3.89 18.50
C ILE A 13 6.51 5.06 17.54
N HIS A 14 6.67 4.84 16.24
CA HIS A 14 6.36 5.88 15.25
C HIS A 14 4.86 6.24 15.26
N PHE A 15 3.98 5.24 15.33
CA PHE A 15 2.54 5.46 15.44
C PHE A 15 2.18 6.28 16.69
N ASP A 16 2.81 5.99 17.84
CA ASP A 16 2.64 6.77 19.07
C ASP A 16 3.11 8.21 18.90
N HIS A 17 4.28 8.39 18.30
CA HIS A 17 4.85 9.70 18.06
C HIS A 17 3.91 10.56 17.21
N VAL A 18 3.37 10.03 16.12
CA VAL A 18 2.43 10.77 15.25
C VAL A 18 1.16 11.16 16.02
N LEU A 19 0.59 10.25 16.83
CA LEU A 19 -0.58 10.57 17.66
C LEU A 19 -0.26 11.63 18.74
N HIS A 20 0.90 11.52 19.38
CA HIS A 20 1.32 12.42 20.46
C HIS A 20 1.61 13.83 19.95
N SER A 21 2.35 13.95 18.85
CA SER A 21 2.71 15.23 18.22
C SER A 21 1.49 16.01 17.74
N ASN A 22 0.37 15.33 17.48
CA ASN A 22 -0.88 15.94 17.01
C ASN A 22 -1.97 16.03 18.09
N ARG A 23 -1.67 15.76 19.36
CA ARG A 23 -2.68 15.63 20.43
C ARG A 23 -3.51 16.89 20.70
N THR A 24 -2.95 18.06 20.41
CA THR A 24 -3.59 19.38 20.60
C THR A 24 -4.09 19.98 19.30
N ALA A 25 -4.09 19.23 18.19
CA ALA A 25 -4.56 19.72 16.91
C ALA A 25 -6.06 20.03 16.98
N ARG A 26 -6.47 21.19 16.44
CA ARG A 26 -7.89 21.59 16.36
C ARG A 26 -8.72 20.65 15.49
N ARG A 27 -8.10 20.06 14.45
CA ARG A 27 -8.69 19.07 13.54
C ARG A 27 -7.82 17.80 13.54
N PRO A 28 -7.99 16.89 14.52
CA PRO A 28 -7.11 15.73 14.69
C PRO A 28 -7.02 14.83 13.46
N ALA A 29 -8.13 14.50 12.80
CA ALA A 29 -8.11 13.66 11.60
C ALA A 29 -7.25 14.26 10.48
N LEU A 30 -7.46 15.55 10.18
CA LEU A 30 -6.70 16.28 9.16
C LEU A 30 -5.21 16.35 9.54
N ALA A 31 -4.90 16.61 10.81
CA ALA A 31 -3.53 16.68 11.29
C ALA A 31 -2.82 15.32 11.16
N LEU A 32 -3.49 14.22 11.50
CA LEU A 32 -2.94 12.88 11.36
C LEU A 32 -2.73 12.48 9.88
N TYR A 33 -3.66 12.84 9.00
CA TYR A 33 -3.53 12.65 7.56
C TYR A 33 -2.27 13.36 7.02
N ARG A 34 -2.07 14.63 7.39
CA ARG A 34 -0.93 15.45 6.94
C ARG A 34 0.42 15.06 7.53
N ASN A 35 0.44 14.32 8.64
CA ASN A 35 1.68 13.93 9.35
C ASN A 35 2.00 12.44 9.16
N ASP A 36 1.82 11.92 7.95
CA ASP A 36 2.28 10.61 7.48
C ASP A 36 1.79 9.39 8.29
N LEU A 37 0.64 9.51 8.97
CA LEU A 37 0.07 8.38 9.73
C LEU A 37 -0.19 7.16 8.83
N ARG A 38 -0.58 7.40 7.57
CA ARG A 38 -0.93 6.36 6.61
C ARG A 38 0.24 5.42 6.32
N THR A 39 1.45 5.95 6.17
CA THR A 39 2.65 5.12 5.94
C THR A 39 2.90 4.19 7.12
N VAL A 40 2.78 4.69 8.35
CA VAL A 40 2.95 3.88 9.55
C VAL A 40 1.91 2.77 9.64
N LEU A 41 0.66 3.07 9.31
CA LEU A 41 -0.43 2.11 9.26
C LEU A 41 -0.18 1.01 8.21
N PHE A 42 0.32 1.35 7.02
CA PHE A 42 0.72 0.34 6.02
C PHE A 42 1.78 -0.62 6.55
N ARG A 43 2.79 -0.11 7.28
CA ARG A 43 3.84 -0.96 7.88
C ARG A 43 3.26 -1.90 8.94
N LEU A 44 2.36 -1.40 9.79
CA LEU A 44 1.71 -2.19 10.82
C LEU A 44 0.71 -3.20 10.25
N GLU A 45 -0.01 -2.86 9.18
CA GLU A 45 -0.87 -3.79 8.45
C GLU A 45 -0.04 -4.90 7.79
N ALA A 46 1.10 -4.56 7.17
CA ALA A 46 2.01 -5.53 6.59
C ALA A 46 2.52 -6.54 7.63
N LEU A 47 2.96 -6.06 8.80
CA LEU A 47 3.33 -6.94 9.89
C LEU A 47 2.15 -7.80 10.34
N ALA A 48 0.95 -7.25 10.45
CA ALA A 48 -0.23 -8.03 10.82
C ALA A 48 -0.53 -9.15 9.81
N ARG A 49 -0.35 -8.88 8.50
CA ARG A 49 -0.53 -9.87 7.43
C ARG A 49 0.50 -11.00 7.51
N ILE A 50 1.78 -10.67 7.71
CA ILE A 50 2.86 -11.64 7.87
C ILE A 50 2.59 -12.50 9.10
N TYR A 51 2.44 -11.88 10.27
CA TYR A 51 2.29 -12.59 11.54
C TYR A 51 0.97 -13.35 11.68
N ARG A 52 -0.07 -13.00 10.91
CA ARG A 52 -1.30 -13.82 10.82
C ARG A 52 -1.03 -15.20 10.21
N VAL A 53 -0.03 -15.32 9.35
CA VAL A 53 0.37 -16.61 8.77
C VAL A 53 1.37 -17.30 9.69
N LEU A 54 2.38 -16.58 10.19
CA LEU A 54 3.42 -17.15 11.06
C LEU A 54 2.87 -17.64 12.41
N GLU A 55 1.89 -16.92 12.98
CA GLU A 55 1.26 -17.19 14.27
C GLU A 55 -0.23 -17.44 14.09
N ALA A 56 -0.60 -18.38 13.21
CA ALA A 56 -1.98 -18.60 12.78
C ALA A 56 -2.98 -18.83 13.93
N ASP A 57 -2.52 -19.46 15.02
CA ASP A 57 -3.30 -19.77 16.22
C ASP A 57 -3.45 -18.58 17.17
N HIS A 58 -2.61 -17.56 17.02
CA HIS A 58 -2.65 -16.38 17.88
C HIS A 58 -3.64 -15.33 17.34
N LYS A 59 -4.54 -14.84 18.20
CA LYS A 59 -5.59 -13.89 17.78
C LYS A 59 -5.07 -12.47 17.50
N LEU A 60 -3.91 -12.11 18.05
CA LEU A 60 -3.41 -10.73 17.97
C LEU A 60 -3.18 -10.25 16.52
N PRO A 61 -2.44 -10.95 15.65
CA PRO A 61 -2.21 -10.46 14.28
C PRO A 61 -3.51 -10.26 13.49
N ARG A 62 -4.52 -11.11 13.71
CA ARG A 62 -5.85 -10.95 13.08
C ARG A 62 -6.56 -9.68 13.56
N ARG A 63 -6.52 -9.39 14.87
CA ARG A 63 -7.09 -8.16 15.44
C ARG A 63 -6.33 -6.91 15.00
N SER A 64 -5.00 -6.97 15.01
CA SER A 64 -4.13 -5.91 14.49
C SER A 64 -4.46 -5.59 13.05
N LEU A 65 -4.64 -6.62 12.20
CA LEU A 65 -4.97 -6.44 10.80
C LEU A 65 -6.27 -5.67 10.62
N VAL A 66 -7.34 -6.05 11.32
CA VAL A 66 -8.63 -5.35 11.26
C VAL A 66 -8.49 -3.88 11.70
N PHE A 67 -7.77 -3.65 12.79
CA PHE A 67 -7.54 -2.32 13.34
C PHE A 67 -6.77 -1.41 12.36
N PHE A 68 -5.57 -1.83 11.94
CA PHE A 68 -4.72 -0.99 11.09
C PHE A 68 -5.30 -0.81 9.69
N LYS A 69 -5.89 -1.87 9.12
CA LYS A 69 -6.57 -1.79 7.82
C LYS A 69 -7.74 -0.81 7.86
N SER A 70 -8.55 -0.84 8.92
CA SER A 70 -9.71 0.06 9.04
C SER A 70 -9.30 1.53 9.06
N LEU A 71 -8.19 1.86 9.74
CA LEU A 71 -7.63 3.22 9.76
C LEU A 71 -6.96 3.58 8.43
N GLU A 72 -6.21 2.66 7.81
CA GLU A 72 -5.55 2.89 6.52
C GLU A 72 -6.57 3.14 5.41
N ASP A 73 -7.60 2.29 5.29
CA ASP A 73 -8.62 2.41 4.24
C ASP A 73 -9.36 3.75 4.36
N ALA A 74 -9.59 4.25 5.59
CA ALA A 74 -10.22 5.57 5.80
C ALA A 74 -9.30 6.74 5.41
N LEU A 75 -8.01 6.67 5.74
CA LEU A 75 -7.02 7.64 5.23
C LEU A 75 -6.89 7.57 3.71
N GLY A 76 -7.06 6.38 3.11
CA GLY A 76 -7.10 6.22 1.67
C GLY A 76 -8.26 6.94 0.99
N GLN A 77 -9.41 7.07 1.66
CA GLN A 77 -10.53 7.88 1.16
C GLN A 77 -10.25 9.38 1.26
N ILE A 78 -9.63 9.83 2.35
CA ILE A 78 -9.19 11.23 2.49
C ILE A 78 -8.21 11.60 1.38
N ASP A 79 -7.17 10.77 1.18
CA ASP A 79 -6.18 10.94 0.12
C ASP A 79 -6.81 10.97 -1.28
N TYR A 80 -7.79 10.11 -1.55
CA TYR A 80 -8.52 10.10 -2.81
C TYR A 80 -9.22 11.44 -3.08
N PHE A 81 -10.02 11.94 -2.14
CA PHE A 81 -10.77 13.19 -2.34
C PHE A 81 -9.91 14.44 -2.25
N ASP A 82 -8.84 14.45 -1.45
CA ASP A 82 -7.88 15.57 -1.40
C ASP A 82 -7.19 15.77 -2.76
N ASN A 83 -6.74 14.68 -3.38
CA ASN A 83 -6.12 14.74 -4.71
C ASN A 83 -7.08 15.31 -5.76
N TRP A 84 -8.34 14.86 -5.79
CA TRP A 84 -9.31 15.39 -6.76
C TRP A 84 -9.74 16.81 -6.46
N GLN A 85 -9.86 17.18 -5.19
CA GLN A 85 -10.14 18.55 -4.80
C GLN A 85 -9.01 19.50 -5.27
N GLN A 86 -7.75 19.10 -5.09
CA GLN A 86 -6.59 19.87 -5.56
C GLN A 86 -6.61 20.00 -7.08
N MET A 87 -6.80 18.90 -7.82
CA MET A 87 -6.92 18.95 -9.28
C MET A 87 -8.06 19.85 -9.77
N ALA A 88 -9.23 19.81 -9.11
CA ALA A 88 -10.36 20.64 -9.46
C ALA A 88 -10.07 22.14 -9.30
N ILE A 89 -9.26 22.50 -8.30
CA ILE A 89 -8.81 23.88 -8.07
C ILE A 89 -7.72 24.26 -9.09
N GLU A 90 -6.71 23.41 -9.26
CA GLU A 90 -5.57 23.66 -10.16
C GLU A 90 -5.99 23.83 -11.62
N HIS A 91 -7.00 23.10 -12.05
CA HIS A 91 -7.53 23.15 -13.41
C HIS A 91 -8.79 24.01 -13.56
N ASP A 92 -9.18 24.76 -12.53
CA ASP A 92 -10.34 25.66 -12.57
C ASP A 92 -11.62 24.97 -13.08
N TRP A 93 -11.91 23.78 -12.56
CA TRP A 93 -13.14 23.06 -12.89
C TRP A 93 -14.38 23.81 -12.38
N PRO A 94 -15.58 23.58 -12.94
CA PRO A 94 -16.78 24.30 -12.54
C PRO A 94 -17.00 24.31 -11.02
N ALA A 95 -17.38 25.46 -10.47
CA ALA A 95 -17.55 25.65 -9.03
C ALA A 95 -18.44 24.58 -8.35
N PRO A 96 -19.56 24.11 -8.96
CA PRO A 96 -20.32 22.99 -8.41
C PRO A 96 -19.51 21.70 -8.17
N MET A 97 -18.58 21.36 -9.08
CA MET A 97 -17.69 20.19 -8.90
C MET A 97 -16.66 20.42 -7.79
N GLN A 98 -16.06 21.61 -7.72
CA GLN A 98 -15.13 21.95 -6.64
C GLN A 98 -15.80 21.86 -5.26
N ILE A 99 -17.07 22.30 -5.18
CA ILE A 99 -17.90 22.17 -3.97
C ILE A 99 -18.12 20.70 -3.64
N TRP A 100 -18.49 19.89 -4.63
CA TRP A 100 -18.74 18.46 -4.44
C TRP A 100 -17.50 17.71 -3.92
N PHE A 101 -16.33 17.90 -4.53
CA PHE A 101 -15.08 17.26 -4.06
C PHE A 101 -14.72 17.68 -2.64
N ARG A 102 -14.89 18.97 -2.31
CA ARG A 102 -14.65 19.48 -0.95
C ARG A 102 -15.60 18.84 0.07
N GLU A 103 -16.87 18.68 -0.26
CA GLU A 103 -17.85 18.02 0.63
C GLU A 103 -17.49 16.55 0.86
N ARG A 104 -17.12 15.81 -0.19
CA ARG A 104 -16.66 14.42 -0.08
C ARG A 104 -15.37 14.28 0.73
N PHE A 105 -14.44 15.22 0.60
CA PHE A 105 -13.23 15.29 1.44
C PHE A 105 -13.57 15.49 2.92
N GLU A 106 -14.49 16.40 3.23
CA GLU A 106 -14.94 16.65 4.61
C GLU A 106 -15.70 15.44 5.21
N GLU A 107 -16.51 14.74 4.40
CA GLU A 107 -17.15 13.48 4.80
C GLU A 107 -16.12 12.38 5.09
N ALA A 108 -15.09 12.24 4.26
CA ALA A 108 -14.01 11.27 4.47
C ALA A 108 -13.22 11.56 5.76
N LEU A 109 -13.00 12.84 6.09
CA LEU A 109 -12.41 13.26 7.35
C LEU A 109 -13.30 12.87 8.54
N ALA A 110 -14.60 13.15 8.47
CA ALA A 110 -15.55 12.79 9.53
C ALA A 110 -15.61 11.27 9.76
N GLU A 111 -15.60 10.47 8.69
CA GLU A 111 -15.56 9.01 8.79
C GLU A 111 -14.27 8.51 9.45
N PHE A 112 -13.13 9.14 9.16
CA PHE A 112 -11.88 8.81 9.84
C PHE A 112 -11.93 9.18 11.33
N GLU A 113 -12.49 10.34 11.70
CA GLU A 113 -12.70 10.70 13.11
C GLU A 113 -13.59 9.69 13.84
N ASN A 114 -14.67 9.24 13.19
CA ASN A 114 -15.54 8.20 13.74
C ASN A 114 -14.77 6.91 14.02
N ARG A 115 -13.87 6.49 13.14
CA ARG A 115 -13.01 5.31 13.36
C ARG A 115 -12.03 5.52 14.51
N LEU A 116 -11.42 6.70 14.60
CA LEU A 116 -10.55 7.03 15.73
C LEU A 116 -11.32 6.96 17.06
N ILE A 117 -12.58 7.39 17.10
CA ILE A 117 -13.46 7.28 18.29
C ILE A 117 -13.79 5.81 18.59
N GLN A 118 -14.21 5.03 17.59
CA GLN A 118 -14.52 3.60 17.73
C GLN A 118 -13.32 2.83 18.31
N PHE A 119 -12.12 3.17 17.86
CA PHE A 119 -10.86 2.58 18.32
C PHE A 119 -10.29 3.23 19.58
N LYS A 120 -10.99 4.19 20.17
CA LYS A 120 -10.62 4.91 21.41
C LYS A 120 -9.29 5.68 21.30
N LEU A 121 -8.89 6.04 20.09
CA LEU A 121 -7.75 6.90 19.80
C LEU A 121 -8.12 8.39 19.89
N LEU A 122 -9.39 8.71 19.68
CA LEU A 122 -9.97 10.05 19.84
C LEU A 122 -11.10 9.98 20.87
N ASN A 123 -11.20 10.97 21.76
CA ASN A 123 -12.33 11.07 22.69
C ASN A 123 -13.47 11.90 22.07
N LYS A 124 -14.66 11.86 22.70
CA LYS A 124 -15.83 12.64 22.25
C LYS A 124 -15.62 14.16 22.29
N ASN A 125 -14.58 14.63 22.97
CA ASN A 125 -14.24 16.05 23.09
C ASN A 125 -13.16 16.48 22.07
N GLY A 126 -12.80 15.61 21.11
CA GLY A 126 -11.84 15.92 20.05
C GLY A 126 -10.37 15.84 20.45
N HIS A 127 -10.02 15.22 21.59
CA HIS A 127 -8.61 15.07 22.00
C HIS A 127 -8.11 13.65 21.75
N LEU A 128 -6.92 13.54 21.16
CA LEU A 128 -6.26 12.24 20.95
C LEU A 128 -5.83 11.63 22.30
N LYS A 129 -5.93 10.30 22.40
CA LYS A 129 -5.56 9.50 23.55
C LYS A 129 -4.44 8.51 23.19
N PRO A 130 -3.16 8.89 23.38
CA PRO A 130 -2.02 8.01 23.11
C PRO A 130 -2.00 6.74 23.99
N ALA A 131 -2.72 6.75 25.12
CA ALA A 131 -2.79 5.63 26.06
C ALA A 131 -3.27 4.29 25.45
N GLY A 132 -3.90 4.30 24.27
CA GLY A 132 -4.26 3.10 23.52
C GLY A 132 -3.06 2.22 23.13
N LEU A 133 -1.84 2.76 23.09
CA LEU A 133 -0.64 2.03 22.64
C LEU A 133 0.06 1.22 23.73
N GLN A 134 -0.10 1.58 25.00
CA GLN A 134 0.35 0.74 26.12
C GLN A 134 -0.35 -0.63 26.08
N VAL A 135 -1.59 -0.68 25.59
CA VAL A 135 -2.33 -1.92 25.37
C VAL A 135 -1.64 -2.76 24.30
N TRP A 136 -1.24 -2.16 23.19
CA TRP A 136 -0.55 -2.87 22.11
C TRP A 136 0.84 -3.38 22.53
N HIS A 137 1.61 -2.58 23.26
CA HIS A 137 2.88 -3.06 23.83
C HIS A 137 2.70 -4.28 24.74
N LYS A 138 1.72 -4.25 25.65
CA LYS A 138 1.38 -5.40 26.50
C LYS A 138 0.90 -6.61 25.70
N GLN A 139 0.13 -6.38 24.64
CA GLN A 139 -0.36 -7.47 23.78
C GLN A 139 0.77 -8.11 22.97
N LEU A 140 1.70 -7.33 22.42
CA LEU A 140 2.86 -7.85 21.68
C LEU A 140 3.81 -8.65 22.57
N GLN A 141 3.87 -8.38 23.88
CA GLN A 141 4.66 -9.21 24.79
C GLN A 141 4.17 -10.66 24.81
N ARG A 142 2.88 -10.90 24.51
CA ARG A 142 2.23 -12.22 24.49
C ARG A 142 2.42 -12.98 23.18
N LEU A 143 2.95 -12.35 22.12
CA LEU A 143 3.24 -13.09 20.88
C LEU A 143 4.26 -14.19 21.15
N PRO A 144 4.07 -15.39 20.55
CA PRO A 144 5.03 -16.47 20.64
C PRO A 144 6.43 -16.01 20.22
N TYR A 145 7.43 -16.58 20.87
CA TYR A 145 8.81 -16.28 20.58
C TYR A 145 9.41 -17.40 19.75
N HIS A 146 9.91 -17.05 18.57
CA HIS A 146 10.77 -17.91 17.76
C HIS A 146 12.17 -17.30 17.68
N GLY A 147 13.18 -18.15 17.53
CA GLY A 147 14.55 -17.72 17.24
C GLY A 147 14.64 -16.96 15.90
N GLN A 148 15.70 -16.17 15.73
CA GLN A 148 15.93 -15.36 14.53
C GLN A 148 15.83 -16.18 13.25
N GLN A 149 16.63 -17.24 13.15
CA GLN A 149 16.70 -18.10 11.97
C GLN A 149 15.33 -18.70 11.60
N LYS A 150 14.61 -19.26 12.58
CA LYS A 150 13.24 -19.78 12.36
C LYS A 150 12.30 -18.69 11.83
N THR A 151 12.38 -17.49 12.39
CA THR A 151 11.55 -16.34 11.95
C THR A 151 11.88 -15.95 10.51
N LEU A 152 13.17 -15.86 10.16
CA LEU A 152 13.62 -15.53 8.79
C LEU A 152 13.16 -16.58 7.78
N VAL A 153 13.29 -17.86 8.13
CA VAL A 153 12.81 -18.99 7.31
C VAL A 153 11.30 -18.88 7.05
N GLN A 154 10.50 -18.59 8.08
CA GLN A 154 9.05 -18.43 7.89
C GLN A 154 8.68 -17.17 7.09
N ILE A 155 9.46 -16.09 7.20
CA ILE A 155 9.28 -14.87 6.39
C ILE A 155 9.59 -15.16 4.92
N ALA A 156 10.69 -15.88 4.62
CA ALA A 156 11.03 -16.27 3.27
C ALA A 156 9.90 -17.11 2.65
N ASP A 157 9.48 -18.17 3.35
CA ASP A 157 8.37 -19.03 2.93
C ASP A 157 7.05 -18.24 2.73
N PHE A 158 6.76 -17.26 3.58
CA PHE A 158 5.63 -16.35 3.38
C PHE A 158 5.75 -15.57 2.06
N LEU A 159 6.88 -14.91 1.80
CA LEU A 159 7.10 -14.11 0.59
C LEU A 159 7.08 -14.96 -0.67
N GLY A 160 7.71 -16.14 -0.63
CA GLY A 160 7.70 -17.10 -1.73
C GLY A 160 6.30 -17.51 -2.11
N ARG A 161 5.49 -17.91 -1.11
CA ARG A 161 4.09 -18.29 -1.33
C ARG A 161 3.22 -17.15 -1.81
N GLN A 162 3.40 -15.92 -1.29
CA GLN A 162 2.64 -14.77 -1.80
C GLN A 162 2.95 -14.49 -3.27
N SER A 163 4.23 -14.56 -3.66
CA SER A 163 4.69 -14.29 -5.02
C SER A 163 4.21 -15.36 -6.01
N ALA A 164 4.40 -16.65 -5.67
CA ALA A 164 3.91 -17.76 -6.48
C ALA A 164 2.37 -17.77 -6.63
N ARG A 165 1.65 -17.47 -5.54
CA ARG A 165 0.18 -17.34 -5.58
C ARG A 165 -0.25 -16.21 -6.50
N LEU A 166 0.40 -15.05 -6.44
CA LEU A 166 0.06 -13.92 -7.27
C LEU A 166 0.35 -14.22 -8.76
N HIS A 167 1.46 -14.87 -9.07
CA HIS A 167 1.76 -15.35 -10.41
C HIS A 167 0.65 -16.27 -10.92
N LYS A 168 0.28 -17.30 -10.16
CA LYS A 168 -0.79 -18.25 -10.55
C LYS A 168 -2.12 -17.53 -10.79
N GLN A 169 -2.47 -16.57 -9.95
CA GLN A 169 -3.69 -15.77 -10.10
C GLN A 169 -3.67 -14.93 -11.37
N TYR A 170 -2.53 -14.32 -11.70
CA TYR A 170 -2.38 -13.57 -12.94
C TYR A 170 -2.47 -14.48 -14.17
N ALA A 171 -1.69 -15.57 -14.18
CA ALA A 171 -1.64 -16.52 -15.29
C ALA A 171 -2.99 -17.20 -15.57
N SER A 172 -3.82 -17.40 -14.55
CA SER A 172 -5.17 -17.96 -14.70
C SER A 172 -6.23 -16.96 -15.16
N GLY A 173 -5.84 -15.70 -15.44
CA GLY A 173 -6.79 -14.67 -15.91
C GLY A 173 -7.71 -14.14 -14.81
N ARG A 174 -7.36 -14.29 -13.52
CA ARG A 174 -8.19 -13.81 -12.40
C ARG A 174 -8.48 -12.30 -12.47
N PHE A 175 -7.54 -11.52 -12.99
CA PHE A 175 -7.63 -10.06 -13.03
C PHE A 175 -8.07 -9.60 -14.42
N ASN A 176 -9.25 -8.98 -14.51
CA ASN A 176 -9.74 -8.36 -15.73
C ASN A 176 -9.41 -6.87 -15.72
N PHE A 177 -8.42 -6.43 -16.51
CA PHE A 177 -8.00 -5.03 -16.50
C PHE A 177 -9.00 -4.03 -17.10
N HIS A 178 -10.03 -4.51 -17.80
CA HIS A 178 -11.17 -3.65 -18.16
C HIS A 178 -12.00 -3.24 -16.93
N GLN A 179 -11.85 -3.94 -15.79
CA GLN A 179 -12.38 -3.52 -14.50
C GLN A 179 -11.28 -2.78 -13.72
N ILE A 180 -11.47 -1.47 -13.52
CA ILE A 180 -10.43 -0.63 -12.95
C ILE A 180 -10.15 -0.97 -11.49
N GLU A 181 -11.18 -1.05 -10.64
CA GLU A 181 -11.01 -1.34 -9.20
C GLU A 181 -10.66 -2.81 -8.95
N ASP A 182 -11.51 -3.75 -9.37
CA ASP A 182 -11.34 -5.17 -9.05
C ASP A 182 -10.27 -5.88 -9.90
N GLY A 183 -9.86 -5.28 -11.01
CA GLY A 183 -8.86 -5.80 -11.93
C GLY A 183 -7.52 -5.11 -11.79
N LEU A 184 -7.37 -3.95 -12.44
CA LEU A 184 -6.10 -3.22 -12.52
C LEU A 184 -5.61 -2.76 -11.13
N HIS A 185 -6.48 -2.12 -10.35
CA HIS A 185 -6.13 -1.57 -9.05
C HIS A 185 -5.86 -2.69 -8.03
N GLU A 186 -6.73 -3.69 -7.91
CA GLU A 186 -6.50 -4.83 -7.02
C GLU A 186 -5.22 -5.59 -7.38
N PHE A 187 -4.93 -5.79 -8.67
CA PHE A 187 -3.69 -6.45 -9.09
C PHE A 187 -2.45 -5.65 -8.67
N ARG A 188 -2.45 -4.34 -8.95
CA ARG A 188 -1.40 -3.44 -8.48
C ARG A 188 -1.28 -3.45 -6.95
N ARG A 189 -2.40 -3.44 -6.21
CA ARG A 189 -2.41 -3.46 -4.73
C ARG A 189 -1.74 -4.74 -4.21
N ARG A 190 -1.96 -5.89 -4.87
CA ARG A 190 -1.29 -7.15 -4.53
C ARG A 190 0.21 -7.13 -4.80
N LEU A 191 0.65 -6.58 -5.94
CA LEU A 191 2.06 -6.37 -6.22
C LEU A 191 2.72 -5.48 -5.17
N ARG A 192 2.08 -4.36 -4.85
CA ARG A 192 2.57 -3.38 -3.86
C ARG A 192 2.77 -3.99 -2.47
N TRP A 193 1.97 -4.98 -2.07
CA TRP A 193 2.17 -5.63 -0.78
C TRP A 193 3.53 -6.31 -0.65
N LEU A 194 4.07 -6.90 -1.73
CA LEU A 194 5.37 -7.56 -1.70
C LEU A 194 6.49 -6.60 -1.28
N SER A 195 6.48 -5.37 -1.81
CA SER A 195 7.47 -4.36 -1.45
C SER A 195 7.19 -3.73 -0.07
N ILE A 196 5.92 -3.53 0.31
CA ILE A 196 5.58 -3.04 1.66
C ILE A 196 6.05 -4.03 2.75
N TYR A 197 5.91 -5.35 2.52
CA TYR A 197 6.40 -6.37 3.46
C TYR A 197 7.88 -6.19 3.77
N VAL A 198 8.71 -6.00 2.75
CA VAL A 198 10.17 -5.83 2.89
C VAL A 198 10.51 -4.68 3.83
N HIS A 199 9.95 -3.50 3.60
CA HIS A 199 10.19 -2.35 4.46
C HIS A 199 9.57 -2.47 5.86
N SER A 200 8.47 -3.22 6.01
CA SER A 200 7.83 -3.40 7.32
C SER A 200 8.70 -4.22 8.28
N LEU A 201 9.57 -5.07 7.75
CA LEU A 201 10.38 -6.01 8.51
C LEU A 201 11.65 -5.43 9.12
N ASN A 202 11.93 -4.14 8.90
CA ASN A 202 12.95 -3.38 9.61
C ASN A 202 14.34 -4.08 9.66
N GLY A 203 14.94 -4.28 8.49
CA GLY A 203 16.28 -4.84 8.36
C GLY A 203 16.37 -6.37 8.31
N MET A 204 15.28 -7.12 8.59
CA MET A 204 15.28 -8.58 8.37
C MET A 204 15.40 -8.96 6.89
N ILE A 205 15.19 -8.01 5.99
CA ILE A 205 15.42 -8.15 4.56
C ILE A 205 16.29 -6.98 4.10
N CYS A 206 17.37 -7.29 3.41
CA CYS A 206 18.32 -6.36 2.81
C CYS A 206 18.38 -6.57 1.30
N LEU A 207 18.73 -5.53 0.54
CA LEU A 207 18.97 -5.68 -0.89
C LEU A 207 20.39 -6.23 -1.11
N SER A 208 20.52 -7.32 -1.87
CA SER A 208 21.83 -7.79 -2.32
C SER A 208 22.35 -6.94 -3.48
N SER A 209 23.62 -7.12 -3.85
CA SER A 209 24.07 -6.78 -5.19
C SER A 209 23.23 -7.55 -6.23
N ALA A 210 23.05 -6.93 -7.41
CA ALA A 210 22.51 -7.66 -8.54
C ALA A 210 23.52 -8.72 -8.96
N ASP A 211 23.06 -9.88 -9.38
CA ASP A 211 23.92 -10.87 -10.03
C ASP A 211 24.10 -10.41 -11.48
N GLU A 212 25.07 -9.51 -11.69
CA GLU A 212 25.26 -8.74 -12.94
C GLU A 212 25.43 -9.63 -14.17
N THR A 213 25.82 -10.88 -13.97
CA THR A 213 26.19 -11.79 -15.06
C THR A 213 25.01 -12.46 -15.78
N ARG A 214 23.77 -12.43 -15.24
CA ARG A 214 22.68 -13.31 -15.75
C ARG A 214 21.22 -12.82 -15.64
N SER A 215 20.94 -11.56 -15.36
CA SER A 215 19.55 -11.12 -15.12
C SER A 215 18.91 -10.32 -16.25
N ASP A 216 17.76 -10.79 -16.76
CA ASP A 216 16.86 -10.06 -17.66
C ASP A 216 16.26 -8.79 -17.05
N PHE A 217 16.56 -8.52 -15.76
CA PHE A 217 16.04 -7.41 -14.96
C PHE A 217 17.09 -6.34 -14.64
N THR A 218 18.35 -6.50 -15.04
CA THR A 218 19.38 -5.48 -14.79
C THR A 218 19.03 -4.13 -15.41
N SER A 219 18.24 -4.11 -16.49
CA SER A 219 17.72 -2.88 -17.12
C SER A 219 16.81 -2.05 -16.22
N PHE A 220 16.27 -2.62 -15.13
CA PHE A 220 15.48 -1.87 -14.15
C PHE A 220 16.35 -1.20 -13.07
N ILE A 221 17.67 -1.42 -13.10
CA ILE A 221 18.64 -0.69 -12.28
C ILE A 221 19.05 0.57 -13.03
N THR A 222 18.23 1.60 -12.88
CA THR A 222 18.45 2.93 -13.46
C THR A 222 18.90 3.94 -12.39
N PRO A 223 19.50 5.08 -12.76
CA PRO A 223 19.80 6.16 -11.82
C PRO A 223 18.57 6.60 -11.01
N GLU A 224 17.40 6.69 -11.63
CA GLU A 224 16.14 7.05 -10.98
C GLU A 224 15.72 6.00 -9.96
N SER A 225 15.86 4.72 -10.30
CA SER A 225 15.55 3.62 -9.38
C SER A 225 16.50 3.61 -8.17
N LEU A 226 17.78 3.94 -8.34
CA LEU A 226 18.76 4.01 -7.26
C LEU A 226 18.52 5.21 -6.34
N ALA A 227 18.11 6.35 -6.92
CA ALA A 227 17.82 7.56 -6.17
C ALA A 227 16.50 7.50 -5.39
N SER A 228 15.57 6.62 -5.76
CA SER A 228 14.26 6.51 -5.13
C SER A 228 14.36 6.18 -3.63
N PRO A 229 13.79 6.99 -2.72
CA PRO A 229 13.72 6.67 -1.29
C PRO A 229 13.01 5.34 -1.01
N PHE A 230 12.10 4.93 -1.89
CA PHE A 230 11.42 3.63 -1.79
C PHE A 230 12.38 2.45 -2.03
N ASN A 231 13.42 2.64 -2.82
CA ASN A 231 14.40 1.59 -3.09
C ASN A 231 15.55 1.57 -2.08
N GLN A 232 15.56 2.52 -1.14
CA GLN A 232 16.52 2.58 -0.04
C GLN A 232 16.02 1.76 1.15
N ILE A 233 16.35 0.46 1.14
CA ILE A 233 16.00 -0.46 2.23
C ILE A 233 17.05 -0.38 3.32
N GLN A 234 16.64 0.04 4.52
CA GLN A 234 17.50 0.08 5.69
C GLN A 234 17.79 -1.33 6.19
N CYS A 235 19.07 -1.69 6.23
CA CYS A 235 19.57 -2.84 6.98
C CYS A 235 19.75 -2.47 8.45
N ASP A 236 19.47 -3.41 9.34
CA ASP A 236 19.68 -3.22 10.79
C ASP A 236 20.92 -4.00 11.21
N GLU A 237 22.02 -3.29 11.44
CA GLU A 237 23.33 -3.86 11.81
C GLU A 237 23.29 -4.67 13.12
N ARG A 238 22.23 -4.55 13.93
CA ARG A 238 22.04 -5.34 15.15
C ARG A 238 21.54 -6.75 14.87
N LEU A 239 21.15 -7.07 13.63
CA LEU A 239 20.71 -8.40 13.23
C LEU A 239 21.92 -9.24 12.82
N VAL A 240 22.04 -10.44 13.41
CA VAL A 240 23.12 -11.38 13.06
C VAL A 240 22.97 -11.93 11.64
N GLU A 241 21.73 -12.17 11.21
CA GLU A 241 21.37 -12.67 9.89
C GLU A 241 20.21 -11.86 9.30
N CYS A 242 20.20 -11.72 7.97
CA CYS A 242 19.08 -11.14 7.23
C CYS A 242 18.81 -11.96 5.96
N LEU A 243 17.60 -11.84 5.43
CA LEU A 243 17.29 -12.33 4.10
C LEU A 243 17.80 -11.32 3.07
N HIS A 244 18.29 -11.82 1.95
CA HIS A 244 18.68 -10.98 0.83
C HIS A 244 17.58 -11.01 -0.24
N PHE A 245 17.12 -9.83 -0.67
CA PHE A 245 16.28 -9.64 -1.85
C PHE A 245 17.16 -9.13 -2.98
N ARG A 246 17.12 -9.78 -4.13
CA ARG A 246 17.84 -9.35 -5.33
C ARG A 246 17.35 -7.98 -5.79
N ARG A 247 18.28 -7.04 -5.93
CA ARG A 247 18.00 -5.63 -6.21
C ARG A 247 17.30 -5.41 -7.54
N ASP A 248 17.76 -6.07 -8.59
CA ASP A 248 17.15 -6.05 -9.93
C ASP A 248 15.67 -6.51 -9.89
N LEU A 249 15.37 -7.59 -9.18
CA LEU A 249 13.99 -8.07 -9.02
C LEU A 249 13.13 -7.08 -8.22
N PHE A 250 13.68 -6.53 -7.12
CA PHE A 250 12.97 -5.54 -6.30
C PHE A 250 12.67 -4.27 -7.10
N PHE A 251 13.61 -3.82 -7.94
CA PHE A 251 13.46 -2.62 -8.75
C PHE A 251 12.49 -2.84 -9.91
N ALA A 252 12.53 -4.00 -10.56
CA ALA A 252 11.54 -4.39 -11.56
C ALA A 252 10.12 -4.43 -10.98
N LEU A 253 9.96 -4.95 -9.76
CA LEU A 253 8.70 -4.91 -9.02
C LEU A 253 8.25 -3.45 -8.78
N GLY A 254 9.15 -2.59 -8.31
CA GLY A 254 8.88 -1.17 -8.10
C GLY A 254 8.45 -0.45 -9.37
N PHE A 255 9.15 -0.70 -10.49
CA PHE A 255 8.82 -0.16 -11.81
C PHE A 255 7.40 -0.57 -12.23
N LEU A 256 7.09 -1.87 -12.15
CA LEU A 256 5.77 -2.38 -12.53
C LEU A 256 4.65 -1.76 -11.67
N ILE A 257 4.85 -1.67 -10.35
CA ILE A 257 3.89 -1.02 -9.43
C ILE A 257 3.68 0.46 -9.81
N GLY A 258 4.75 1.17 -10.17
CA GLY A 258 4.72 2.58 -10.57
C GLY A 258 3.95 2.78 -11.87
N ARG A 259 4.28 2.02 -12.91
CA ARG A 259 3.62 2.08 -14.22
C ARG A 259 2.14 1.72 -14.15
N LEU A 260 1.79 0.63 -13.45
CA LEU A 260 0.39 0.29 -13.23
C LEU A 260 -0.33 1.36 -12.39
N GLY A 261 0.37 2.08 -11.53
CA GLY A 261 -0.17 3.22 -10.78
C GLY A 261 -0.60 4.34 -11.71
N GLN A 262 0.29 4.76 -12.60
CA GLN A 262 0.01 5.81 -13.59
C GLN A 262 -1.18 5.45 -14.49
N LEU A 263 -1.26 4.18 -14.93
CA LEU A 263 -2.40 3.69 -15.72
C LEU A 263 -3.70 3.67 -14.91
N LYS A 264 -3.63 3.23 -13.65
CA LYS A 264 -4.78 3.23 -12.74
C LYS A 264 -5.29 4.64 -12.46
N ASP A 265 -4.41 5.59 -12.19
CA ASP A 265 -4.78 6.98 -11.89
C ASP A 265 -5.44 7.65 -13.11
N LYS A 266 -4.92 7.41 -14.33
CA LYS A 266 -5.58 7.84 -15.58
C LYS A 266 -6.97 7.25 -15.73
N ALA A 267 -7.16 5.97 -15.44
CA ALA A 267 -8.46 5.32 -15.57
C ALA A 267 -9.46 5.80 -14.50
N GLN A 268 -9.02 5.96 -13.25
CA GLN A 268 -9.85 6.46 -12.16
C GLN A 268 -10.31 7.90 -12.37
N MET A 269 -9.52 8.72 -13.06
CA MET A 269 -9.92 10.09 -13.42
C MET A 269 -11.26 10.14 -14.14
N ARG A 270 -11.49 9.24 -15.10
CA ARG A 270 -12.77 9.16 -15.82
C ARG A 270 -13.94 8.91 -14.86
N THR A 271 -13.81 7.92 -13.98
CA THR A 271 -14.87 7.58 -13.01
C THR A 271 -15.16 8.73 -12.06
N ALA A 272 -14.11 9.33 -11.48
CA ALA A 272 -14.25 10.46 -10.56
C ALA A 272 -14.94 11.67 -11.20
N LEU A 273 -14.57 11.98 -12.45
CA LEU A 273 -15.17 13.07 -13.22
C LEU A 273 -16.65 12.80 -13.55
N HIS A 274 -16.99 11.57 -13.95
CA HIS A 274 -18.38 11.20 -14.25
C HIS A 274 -19.27 11.37 -13.01
N GLU A 275 -18.82 10.87 -11.87
CA GLU A 275 -19.54 11.01 -10.59
C GLU A 275 -19.72 12.48 -10.22
N ALA A 276 -18.66 13.29 -10.31
CA ALA A 276 -18.69 14.70 -9.98
C ALA A 276 -19.61 15.51 -10.91
N ILE A 277 -19.60 15.26 -12.23
CA ILE A 277 -20.45 15.95 -13.22
C ILE A 277 -21.93 15.65 -12.96
N LEU A 278 -22.27 14.37 -12.75
CA LEU A 278 -23.64 13.98 -12.44
C LEU A 278 -24.11 14.57 -11.12
N ALA A 279 -23.30 14.43 -10.05
CA ALA A 279 -23.68 14.94 -8.73
C ALA A 279 -23.76 16.47 -8.67
N SER A 280 -23.05 17.14 -9.57
CA SER A 280 -23.08 18.61 -9.72
C SER A 280 -24.15 19.10 -10.70
N ASN A 281 -24.95 18.21 -11.30
CA ASN A 281 -25.98 18.52 -12.30
C ASN A 281 -25.44 19.32 -13.50
N LEU A 282 -24.20 19.04 -13.94
CA LEU A 282 -23.58 19.76 -15.05
C LEU A 282 -23.88 19.13 -16.43
N ALA A 283 -24.31 17.88 -16.46
CA ALA A 283 -24.64 17.17 -17.70
C ALA A 283 -25.58 15.99 -17.42
N LEU A 284 -26.32 15.57 -18.45
CA LEU A 284 -27.04 14.30 -18.43
C LEU A 284 -26.08 13.12 -18.68
N PRO A 285 -26.46 11.87 -18.32
CA PRO A 285 -25.62 10.69 -18.56
C PRO A 285 -25.14 10.52 -20.01
N VAL A 286 -25.95 10.96 -20.98
CA VAL A 286 -25.63 10.86 -22.42
C VAL A 286 -24.58 11.88 -22.88
N GLU A 287 -24.35 12.93 -22.09
CA GLU A 287 -23.43 14.04 -22.39
C GLU A 287 -22.09 13.93 -21.63
N LEU A 288 -21.96 12.98 -20.70
CA LEU A 288 -20.83 12.88 -19.77
C LEU A 288 -19.47 12.92 -20.46
N GLU A 289 -19.29 12.11 -21.50
CA GLU A 289 -18.02 12.03 -22.22
C GLU A 289 -17.63 13.36 -22.87
N GLN A 290 -18.60 14.08 -23.43
CA GLN A 290 -18.37 15.37 -24.04
C GLN A 290 -18.02 16.41 -22.98
N THR A 291 -18.78 16.46 -21.88
CA THR A 291 -18.53 17.38 -20.77
C THR A 291 -17.18 17.11 -20.11
N CYS A 292 -16.82 15.85 -19.86
CA CYS A 292 -15.50 15.47 -19.34
C CYS A 292 -14.36 15.98 -20.22
N ARG A 293 -14.46 15.80 -21.54
CA ARG A 293 -13.43 16.23 -22.49
C ARG A 293 -13.30 17.75 -22.61
N SER A 294 -14.35 18.49 -22.24
CA SER A 294 -14.35 19.95 -22.23
C SER A 294 -13.71 20.54 -20.98
N LEU A 295 -13.50 19.74 -19.93
CA LEU A 295 -12.89 20.22 -18.68
C LEU A 295 -11.40 20.54 -18.91
N PRO A 296 -10.91 21.70 -18.41
CA PRO A 296 -9.50 22.02 -18.51
C PRO A 296 -8.63 20.96 -17.83
N GLY A 297 -7.45 20.70 -18.40
CA GLY A 297 -6.50 19.72 -17.87
C GLY A 297 -6.87 18.24 -18.08
N VAL A 298 -8.07 17.94 -18.58
CA VAL A 298 -8.53 16.56 -18.82
C VAL A 298 -8.13 16.11 -20.23
N GLN A 299 -7.29 15.08 -20.30
CA GLN A 299 -6.95 14.43 -21.58
C GLN A 299 -7.99 13.36 -21.94
N ALA A 300 -8.11 13.04 -23.22
CA ALA A 300 -8.93 11.93 -23.67
C ALA A 300 -8.42 10.61 -23.07
N ILE A 301 -9.29 9.92 -22.33
CA ILE A 301 -8.99 8.64 -21.69
C ILE A 301 -9.70 7.53 -22.45
N ASP A 302 -8.92 6.65 -23.07
CA ASP A 302 -9.44 5.39 -23.62
C ASP A 302 -9.10 4.23 -22.67
N LEU A 303 -10.14 3.68 -22.03
CA LEU A 303 -9.99 2.56 -21.10
C LEU A 303 -9.51 1.28 -21.79
N ASN A 304 -9.80 1.08 -23.08
CA ASN A 304 -9.32 -0.09 -23.81
C ASN A 304 -7.81 0.01 -24.05
N ILE A 305 -7.32 1.20 -24.41
CA ILE A 305 -5.87 1.46 -24.55
C ILE A 305 -5.18 1.24 -23.20
N ILE A 306 -5.71 1.79 -22.11
CA ILE A 306 -5.14 1.61 -20.77
C ILE A 306 -5.12 0.13 -20.37
N SER A 307 -6.22 -0.59 -20.60
CA SER A 307 -6.33 -2.01 -20.27
C SER A 307 -5.34 -2.85 -21.07
N SER A 308 -5.19 -2.55 -22.37
CA SER A 308 -4.23 -3.21 -23.26
C SER A 308 -2.78 -2.92 -22.86
N GLU A 309 -2.44 -1.66 -22.56
CA GLU A 309 -1.09 -1.29 -22.12
C GLU A 309 -0.73 -1.99 -20.79
N ALA A 310 -1.66 -1.99 -19.82
CA ALA A 310 -1.47 -2.68 -18.55
C ALA A 310 -1.26 -4.19 -18.75
N ARG A 311 -2.04 -4.81 -19.64
CA ARG A 311 -1.95 -6.24 -19.94
C ARG A 311 -0.62 -6.58 -20.61
N GLN A 312 -0.25 -5.85 -21.65
CA GLN A 312 1.01 -6.05 -22.38
C GLN A 312 2.20 -5.95 -21.44
N LEU A 313 2.24 -4.90 -20.61
CA LEU A 313 3.30 -4.70 -19.63
C LEU A 313 3.41 -5.86 -18.63
N CYS A 314 2.28 -6.33 -18.11
CA CYS A 314 2.26 -7.45 -17.17
C CYS A 314 2.63 -8.77 -17.84
N ASP A 315 2.17 -9.03 -19.06
CA ASP A 315 2.52 -10.24 -19.81
C ASP A 315 4.03 -10.28 -20.09
N GLU A 316 4.63 -9.17 -20.53
CA GLU A 316 6.06 -9.08 -20.76
C GLU A 316 6.88 -9.38 -19.49
N ILE A 317 6.55 -8.70 -18.38
CA ILE A 317 7.39 -8.74 -17.16
C ILE A 317 7.10 -9.98 -16.30
N ILE A 318 5.83 -10.37 -16.15
CA ILE A 318 5.41 -11.44 -15.24
C ILE A 318 5.46 -12.81 -15.91
N LEU A 319 4.95 -12.92 -17.15
CA LEU A 319 4.94 -14.19 -17.87
C LEU A 319 6.20 -14.35 -18.72
N GLY A 320 6.58 -13.32 -19.47
CA GLY A 320 7.75 -13.35 -20.35
C GLY A 320 9.06 -13.46 -19.57
N LYS A 321 9.34 -12.51 -18.66
CA LYS A 321 10.57 -12.51 -17.85
C LYS A 321 10.47 -13.32 -16.56
N GLY A 322 9.26 -13.74 -16.17
CA GLY A 322 9.05 -14.59 -14.98
C GLY A 322 9.22 -13.88 -13.64
N LEU A 323 9.03 -12.56 -13.53
CA LEU A 323 9.37 -11.76 -12.34
C LEU A 323 8.89 -12.38 -11.02
N LEU A 324 7.61 -12.72 -10.91
CA LEU A 324 7.03 -13.24 -9.67
C LEU A 324 7.49 -14.66 -9.32
N LEU A 325 7.82 -15.48 -10.32
CA LEU A 325 8.37 -16.81 -10.10
C LEU A 325 9.81 -16.71 -9.60
N ARG A 326 10.63 -15.84 -10.19
CA ARG A 326 12.01 -15.61 -9.74
C ARG A 326 12.09 -15.04 -8.33
N ILE A 327 11.14 -14.16 -7.96
CA ILE A 327 11.00 -13.71 -6.56
C ILE A 327 10.62 -14.90 -5.66
N ALA A 328 9.71 -15.78 -6.11
CA ALA A 328 9.32 -16.95 -5.33
C ALA A 328 10.46 -17.96 -5.13
N GLU A 329 11.28 -18.18 -6.16
CA GLU A 329 12.46 -19.05 -6.15
C GLU A 329 13.56 -18.53 -5.21
N GLN A 330 13.72 -17.21 -5.11
CA GLN A 330 14.65 -16.58 -4.16
C GLN A 330 14.26 -16.83 -2.70
N PHE A 331 12.97 -16.95 -2.43
CA PHE A 331 12.44 -17.20 -1.09
C PHE A 331 11.68 -18.53 -1.08
N PRO A 332 12.38 -19.66 -1.28
CA PRO A 332 11.71 -20.94 -1.50
C PRO A 332 10.86 -21.30 -0.28
N ALA A 333 9.69 -21.88 -0.56
CA ALA A 333 8.87 -22.43 0.49
C ALA A 333 9.66 -23.53 1.20
N VAL A 334 9.69 -23.50 2.54
CA VAL A 334 10.13 -24.69 3.27
C VAL A 334 9.06 -25.73 3.02
N SER A 335 9.37 -26.68 2.15
CA SER A 335 8.69 -27.97 2.09
C SER A 335 8.48 -28.39 3.53
N GLN A 336 7.23 -28.67 3.92
CA GLN A 336 6.94 -29.19 5.26
C GLN A 336 7.69 -30.51 5.45
N GLN A 337 8.97 -30.43 5.85
CA GLN A 337 9.69 -31.49 6.51
C GLN A 337 9.31 -31.35 7.97
N ALA A 338 8.16 -31.92 8.28
CA ALA A 338 7.87 -32.47 9.60
C ALA A 338 8.00 -33.98 9.47
#